data_AF-A0A2D6E4T3-F1
#
_entry.id   AF-A0A2D6E4T3-F1
#
_cell.length_a   1.000
_cell.length_b   1.000
_cell.length_c   1.000
_cell.angle_alpha   90.00
_cell.angle_beta   90.00
_cell.angle_gamma   90.00
#
_symmetry.space_group_name_H-M   'P 1'
#
loop_
_entity.id
_entity.type
_entity.pdbx_description
1 polymer ?
#
loop_
_entity_poly.entity_id
_entity_poly.type
_entity_poly.pdbx_seq_one_letter_code
_entity_poly.pdbx_strand_id
1 'polypeptide(L)'
;MKSGNNQYSIDDFIDAIENYINGEGILSCRVNPEAEAAINLTSEEIKTLDSNECLRYAYVLYQYCNYVQSVFNKHLTKLKWAEEHLSKIVSSQSAQFDKYMKWEQKRHSVIQNDDFARKLWDLKISAEGKVTWLTDKIRDMRRQADVLVELSKGRRYK
;
A
#
# COMPACT_ATOMS: atom_id res chain seq x y z
N MET A 1 -0.86 -35.35 23.43
CA MET A 1 -1.56 -34.64 22.35
C MET A 1 -0.89 -33.30 22.14
N LYS A 2 -0.18 -33.11 21.03
CA LYS A 2 0.48 -31.83 20.69
C LYS A 2 -0.62 -30.88 20.20
N SER A 3 -0.99 -29.89 21.00
CA SER A 3 -1.83 -28.79 20.55
C SER A 3 -1.01 -28.01 19.52
N GLY A 4 -1.37 -28.13 18.25
CA GLY A 4 -0.68 -27.48 17.15
C GLY A 4 -0.89 -25.98 17.23
N ASN A 5 0.08 -25.26 17.81
CA ASN A 5 0.25 -23.83 17.57
C ASN A 5 0.70 -23.64 16.12
N ASN A 6 -0.23 -23.75 15.17
CA ASN A 6 -0.04 -23.17 13.84
C ASN A 6 -0.29 -21.67 13.95
N GLN A 7 0.65 -21.00 14.59
CA GLN A 7 0.73 -19.55 14.64
C GLN A 7 1.35 -19.12 13.32
N TYR A 8 0.57 -19.17 12.24
CA TYR A 8 1.01 -18.64 10.94
C TYR A 8 1.42 -17.19 11.16
N SER A 9 2.70 -16.89 10.92
CA SER A 9 3.18 -15.52 11.00
C SER A 9 2.48 -14.72 9.92
N ILE A 10 2.26 -13.43 10.21
CA ILE A 10 1.63 -12.50 9.27
C ILE A 10 2.44 -12.46 7.98
N ASP A 11 3.76 -12.54 8.12
CA ASP A 11 4.70 -12.60 7.01
C ASP A 11 4.52 -13.89 6.21
N ASP A 12 4.26 -15.04 6.83
CA ASP A 12 3.97 -16.30 6.11
C ASP A 12 2.68 -16.20 5.27
N PHE A 13 1.67 -15.49 5.77
CA PHE A 13 0.41 -15.27 5.04
C PHE A 13 0.60 -14.27 3.89
N ILE A 14 1.37 -13.20 4.11
CA ILE A 14 1.73 -12.27 3.05
C ILE A 14 2.53 -12.99 1.97
N ASP A 15 3.50 -13.80 2.36
CA ASP A 15 4.31 -14.60 1.45
C ASP A 15 3.45 -15.62 0.69
N ALA A 16 2.44 -16.21 1.33
CA ALA A 16 1.48 -17.09 0.65
C ALA A 16 0.62 -16.33 -0.39
N ILE A 17 0.17 -15.11 -0.08
CA ILE A 17 -0.53 -14.25 -1.05
C ILE A 17 0.41 -13.82 -2.17
N GLU A 18 1.65 -13.47 -1.86
CA GLU A 18 2.64 -13.10 -2.87
C GLU A 18 2.96 -14.28 -3.78
N ASN A 19 3.10 -15.49 -3.25
CA ASN A 19 3.26 -16.71 -4.03
C ASN A 19 2.03 -17.02 -4.89
N TYR A 20 0.82 -16.76 -4.39
CA TYR A 20 -0.41 -16.88 -5.16
C TYR A 20 -0.44 -15.88 -6.34
N ILE A 21 -0.12 -14.60 -6.09
CA ILE A 21 -0.09 -13.55 -7.11
C ILE A 21 1.03 -13.78 -8.13
N ASN A 22 2.22 -14.17 -7.66
CA ASN A 22 3.36 -14.49 -8.53
C ASN A 22 3.11 -15.78 -9.34
N GLY A 23 2.26 -16.68 -8.84
CA GLY A 23 1.82 -17.89 -9.53
C GLY A 23 0.92 -17.63 -10.74
N GLU A 24 0.30 -16.45 -10.84
CA GLU A 24 -0.55 -16.10 -12.00
C GLU A 24 0.26 -15.68 -13.25
N GLY A 25 1.60 -15.78 -13.22
CA GLY A 25 2.45 -15.47 -14.37
C GLY A 25 2.48 -13.97 -14.74
N ILE A 26 1.91 -13.11 -13.89
CA ILE A 26 1.91 -11.66 -14.06
C ILE A 26 3.28 -11.14 -13.62
N LEU A 27 4.03 -10.57 -14.57
CA LEU A 27 5.33 -9.96 -14.27
C LEU A 27 5.14 -8.79 -13.29
N SER A 28 5.79 -8.87 -12.13
CA SER A 28 5.84 -7.76 -11.19
C SER A 28 6.75 -6.65 -11.71
N CYS A 29 6.29 -5.41 -11.57
CA CYS A 29 7.06 -4.26 -12.01
C CYS A 29 8.27 -4.09 -11.07
N ARG A 30 9.50 -4.10 -11.60
CA ARG A 30 10.71 -3.86 -10.81
C ARG A 30 10.96 -2.35 -10.67
N VAL A 31 11.68 -1.94 -9.62
CA VAL A 31 12.13 -0.56 -9.48
C VAL A 31 13.04 -0.22 -10.68
N ASN A 32 12.58 0.69 -11.52
CA ASN A 32 13.34 1.19 -12.66
C ASN A 32 14.18 2.40 -12.17
N PRO A 33 15.52 2.36 -12.26
CA PRO A 33 16.38 3.51 -11.91
C PRO A 33 16.03 4.79 -12.69
N GLU A 34 15.52 4.67 -13.92
CA GLU A 34 15.07 5.81 -14.72
C GLU A 34 13.92 6.58 -14.07
N ALA A 35 13.16 5.95 -13.17
CA ALA A 35 12.06 6.60 -12.46
C ALA A 35 12.57 7.70 -11.51
N GLU A 36 13.76 7.55 -10.94
CA GLU A 36 14.34 8.57 -10.06
C GLU A 36 14.63 9.86 -10.83
N ALA A 37 15.18 9.74 -12.04
CA ALA A 37 15.40 10.88 -12.93
C ALA A 37 14.07 11.54 -13.31
N ALA A 38 13.05 10.73 -13.62
CA ALA A 38 11.73 11.24 -14.02
C ALA A 38 11.00 11.99 -12.89
N ILE A 39 11.11 11.51 -11.64
CA ILE A 39 10.46 12.08 -10.46
C ILE A 39 11.11 13.42 -10.07
N ASN A 40 12.42 13.53 -10.24
CA ASN A 40 13.21 14.67 -9.78
C ASN A 40 13.53 15.69 -10.89
N LEU A 41 12.79 15.66 -12.00
CA LEU A 41 12.93 16.64 -13.07
C LEU A 41 12.76 18.07 -12.55
N THR A 42 13.75 18.91 -12.80
CA THR A 42 13.72 20.34 -12.47
C THR A 42 12.95 21.14 -13.52
N SER A 43 12.56 22.37 -13.16
CA SER A 43 11.85 23.25 -14.10
C SER A 43 12.68 23.56 -15.35
N GLU A 44 13.99 23.69 -15.23
CA GLU A 44 14.87 23.96 -16.38
C GLU A 44 14.98 22.75 -17.30
N GLU A 45 15.14 21.55 -16.75
CA GLU A 45 15.14 20.30 -17.54
C GLU A 45 13.82 20.11 -18.28
N ILE A 46 12.68 20.34 -17.60
CA ILE A 46 11.36 20.23 -18.24
C ILE A 46 11.25 21.17 -19.44
N LYS A 47 11.82 22.38 -19.39
CA LYS A 47 11.80 23.31 -20.53
C LYS A 47 12.58 22.78 -21.72
N THR A 48 13.69 22.08 -21.50
CA THR A 48 14.56 21.58 -22.56
C THR A 48 14.07 20.29 -23.21
N LEU A 49 13.18 19.52 -22.57
CA LEU A 49 12.71 18.23 -23.10
C LEU A 49 12.02 18.33 -24.46
N ASP A 50 12.31 17.42 -25.37
CA ASP A 50 11.52 17.26 -26.58
C ASP A 50 10.18 16.54 -26.30
N SER A 51 9.32 16.42 -27.33
CA SER A 51 8.02 15.75 -27.20
C SER A 51 8.15 14.25 -26.86
N ASN A 52 9.13 13.56 -27.44
CA ASN A 52 9.35 12.12 -27.23
C ASN A 52 9.94 11.83 -25.84
N GLU A 53 10.85 12.68 -25.37
CA GLU A 53 11.44 12.61 -24.03
C GLU A 53 10.37 12.82 -22.96
N CYS A 54 9.47 13.78 -23.15
CA CYS A 54 8.30 13.96 -22.28
C CYS A 54 7.48 12.67 -22.18
N LEU A 55 7.20 12.01 -23.32
CA LEU A 55 6.45 10.75 -23.34
C LEU A 55 7.23 9.59 -22.72
N ARG A 56 8.56 9.52 -22.91
CA ARG A 56 9.41 8.50 -22.28
C ARG A 56 9.37 8.61 -20.77
N TYR A 57 9.58 9.82 -20.23
CA TYR A 57 9.51 10.05 -18.79
C TYR A 57 8.11 9.80 -18.23
N ALA A 58 7.05 10.18 -18.94
CA ALA A 58 5.68 9.86 -18.55
C ALA A 58 5.44 8.35 -18.46
N TYR A 59 5.92 7.58 -19.44
CA TYR A 59 5.80 6.12 -19.44
C TYR A 59 6.52 5.49 -18.25
N VAL A 60 7.76 5.92 -17.97
CA VAL A 60 8.53 5.45 -16.82
C VAL A 60 7.84 5.80 -15.49
N LEU A 61 7.26 7.00 -15.37
CA LEU A 61 6.50 7.39 -14.18
C LEU A 61 5.25 6.53 -13.99
N TYR A 62 4.49 6.22 -15.04
CA TYR A 62 3.35 5.31 -14.93
C TYR A 62 3.78 3.90 -14.53
N GLN A 63 4.90 3.41 -15.09
CA GLN A 63 5.48 2.13 -14.72
C GLN A 63 5.83 2.11 -13.22
N TYR A 64 6.48 3.15 -12.73
CA TYR A 64 6.81 3.28 -11.31
C TYR A 64 5.56 3.41 -10.43
N CYS A 65 4.52 4.14 -10.88
CA CYS A 65 3.24 4.19 -10.19
C CYS A 65 2.62 2.79 -10.01
N ASN A 66 2.75 1.91 -11.01
CA ASN A 66 2.28 0.53 -10.91
C ASN A 66 3.08 -0.28 -9.88
N TYR A 67 4.40 -0.09 -9.81
CA TYR A 67 5.22 -0.65 -8.75
C TYR A 67 4.75 -0.17 -7.37
N VAL A 68 4.61 1.15 -7.18
CA VAL A 68 4.19 1.72 -5.89
C VAL A 68 2.76 1.29 -5.52
N GLN A 69 1.87 1.12 -6.50
CA GLN A 69 0.54 0.54 -6.30
C GLN A 69 0.60 -0.91 -5.79
N SER A 70 1.57 -1.71 -6.25
CA SER A 70 1.76 -3.07 -5.71
C SER A 70 2.17 -3.03 -4.24
N VAL A 71 3.06 -2.11 -3.85
CA VAL A 71 3.48 -1.90 -2.45
C VAL A 71 2.30 -1.41 -1.60
N PHE A 72 1.50 -0.49 -2.13
CA PHE A 72 0.25 -0.05 -1.49
C PHE A 72 -0.70 -1.23 -1.25
N ASN A 73 -0.91 -2.08 -2.24
CA ASN A 73 -1.79 -3.23 -2.13
C ASN A 73 -1.32 -4.19 -1.02
N LYS A 74 0.00 -4.40 -0.88
CA LYS A 74 0.57 -5.20 0.23
C LYS A 74 0.17 -4.61 1.58
N HIS A 75 0.39 -3.31 1.79
CA HIS A 75 0.04 -2.66 3.06
C HIS A 75 -1.48 -2.64 3.31
N LEU A 76 -2.29 -2.48 2.26
CA LEU A 76 -3.75 -2.55 2.36
C LEU A 76 -4.21 -3.94 2.80
N THR A 77 -3.60 -5.00 2.29
CA THR A 77 -3.88 -6.38 2.72
C THR A 77 -3.51 -6.57 4.20
N LYS A 78 -2.33 -6.11 4.63
CA LYS A 78 -1.92 -6.16 6.06
C LYS A 78 -2.91 -5.43 6.96
N LEU A 79 -3.36 -4.24 6.53
CA LEU A 79 -4.35 -3.44 7.26
C LEU A 79 -5.68 -4.17 7.41
N LYS A 80 -6.23 -4.70 6.31
CA LYS A 80 -7.50 -5.46 6.31
C LYS A 80 -7.42 -6.70 7.18
N TRP A 81 -6.32 -7.45 7.06
CA TRP A 81 -6.07 -8.63 7.88
C TRP A 81 -6.03 -8.29 9.37
N ALA A 82 -5.31 -7.24 9.75
CA ALA A 82 -5.24 -6.81 11.15
C ALA A 82 -6.61 -6.36 11.70
N GLU A 83 -7.39 -5.63 10.91
CA GLU A 83 -8.75 -5.21 11.29
C GLU A 83 -9.69 -6.40 11.47
N GLU A 84 -9.64 -7.39 10.57
CA GLU A 84 -10.46 -8.59 10.64
C GLU A 84 -10.10 -9.44 11.86
N HIS A 85 -8.81 -9.65 12.12
CA HIS A 85 -8.36 -10.41 13.27
C HIS A 85 -8.65 -9.70 14.60
N LEU A 86 -8.49 -8.37 14.69
CA LEU A 86 -8.91 -7.61 15.87
C LEU A 86 -10.41 -7.78 16.11
N SER A 87 -11.23 -7.70 15.06
CA SER A 87 -12.68 -7.88 15.17
C SER A 87 -13.05 -9.28 15.66
N LYS A 88 -12.34 -10.32 15.18
CA LYS A 88 -12.50 -11.70 15.67
C LYS A 88 -12.16 -11.82 17.16
N ILE A 89 -11.03 -11.27 17.60
CA ILE A 89 -10.65 -11.29 19.03
C ILE A 89 -11.71 -10.58 19.87
N VAL A 90 -12.15 -9.39 19.46
CA VAL A 90 -13.18 -8.62 20.20
C VAL A 90 -14.50 -9.39 20.26
N SER A 91 -14.91 -10.03 19.15
CA SER A 91 -16.13 -10.85 19.12
C SER A 91 -16.04 -12.07 20.03
N SER A 92 -14.86 -12.70 20.15
CA SER A 92 -14.66 -13.85 21.03
C SER A 92 -14.81 -13.50 22.52
N GLN A 93 -14.51 -12.25 22.88
CA GLN A 93 -14.66 -11.71 24.23
C GLN A 93 -16.00 -10.97 24.42
N SER A 94 -16.92 -11.05 23.45
CA SER A 94 -18.17 -10.28 23.44
C SER A 94 -19.05 -10.50 24.67
N ALA A 95 -19.02 -11.71 25.25
CA ALA A 95 -19.77 -12.07 26.46
C ALA A 95 -19.29 -11.32 27.72
N GLN A 96 -18.08 -10.76 27.71
CA GLN A 96 -17.50 -10.01 28.83
C GLN A 96 -17.89 -8.54 28.83
N PHE A 97 -18.50 -8.05 27.74
CA PHE A 97 -18.87 -6.65 27.60
C PHE A 97 -20.37 -6.43 27.81
N ASP A 98 -20.71 -5.29 28.40
CA ASP A 98 -22.10 -4.85 28.50
C ASP A 98 -22.72 -4.70 27.10
N LYS A 99 -24.01 -5.06 26.99
CA LYS A 99 -24.82 -4.93 25.78
C LYS A 99 -24.85 -3.48 25.28
N TYR A 100 -24.79 -2.51 26.18
CA TYR A 100 -24.84 -1.08 25.86
C TYR A 100 -23.47 -0.42 25.62
N MET A 101 -22.37 -1.13 25.86
CA MET A 101 -21.03 -0.57 25.67
C MET A 101 -20.76 -0.33 24.17
N LYS A 102 -20.19 0.83 23.84
CA LYS A 102 -19.88 1.20 22.45
C LYS A 102 -18.82 0.27 21.87
N TRP A 103 -18.92 -0.03 20.58
CA TRP A 103 -17.97 -0.91 19.87
C TRP A 103 -16.50 -0.48 20.05
N GLU A 104 -16.21 0.82 19.94
CA GLU A 104 -14.86 1.35 20.13
C GLU A 104 -14.33 1.10 21.54
N GLN A 105 -15.18 1.25 22.57
CA GLN A 105 -14.79 0.99 23.95
C GLN A 105 -14.49 -0.49 24.17
N LYS A 106 -15.29 -1.40 23.58
CA LYS A 106 -15.04 -2.85 23.62
C LYS A 106 -13.68 -3.17 22.99
N ARG A 107 -13.43 -2.61 21.81
CA ARG A 107 -12.16 -2.78 21.10
C ARG A 107 -10.95 -2.30 21.90
N HIS A 108 -11.02 -1.11 22.49
CA HIS A 108 -9.94 -0.58 23.32
C HIS A 108 -9.69 -1.42 24.58
N SER A 109 -10.76 -1.93 25.21
CA SER A 109 -10.63 -2.81 26.37
C SER A 109 -9.88 -4.11 26.03
N VAL A 110 -10.20 -4.73 24.89
CA VAL A 110 -9.50 -5.93 24.41
C VAL A 110 -8.03 -5.64 24.11
N ILE A 111 -7.76 -4.55 23.40
CA ILE A 111 -6.37 -4.13 23.09
C ILE A 111 -5.60 -3.87 24.39
N GLN A 112 -6.21 -3.27 25.40
CA GLN A 112 -5.52 -3.02 26.67
C GLN A 112 -5.25 -4.28 27.48
N ASN A 113 -6.01 -5.36 27.31
CA ASN A 113 -5.89 -6.56 28.15
C ASN A 113 -5.20 -7.75 27.46
N ASP A 114 -4.99 -7.69 26.15
CA ASP A 114 -4.40 -8.78 25.36
C ASP A 114 -3.15 -8.29 24.61
N ASP A 115 -1.98 -8.85 24.94
CA ASP A 115 -0.69 -8.49 24.33
C ASP A 115 -0.63 -8.79 22.83
N PHE A 116 -1.34 -9.83 22.36
CA PHE A 116 -1.44 -10.13 20.93
C PHE A 116 -2.32 -9.09 20.23
N ALA A 117 -3.43 -8.68 20.86
CA ALA A 117 -4.28 -7.61 20.34
C ALA A 117 -3.54 -6.26 20.25
N ARG A 118 -2.65 -5.94 21.20
CA ARG A 118 -1.77 -4.75 21.12
C ARG A 118 -0.86 -4.79 19.91
N LYS A 119 -0.13 -5.89 19.73
CA LYS A 119 0.77 -6.04 18.57
C LYS A 119 0.02 -5.92 17.24
N LEU A 120 -1.18 -6.48 17.18
CA LEU A 120 -2.04 -6.41 16.00
C LEU A 120 -2.54 -4.98 15.73
N TRP A 121 -2.83 -4.23 16.78
CA TRP A 121 -3.18 -2.81 16.71
C TRP A 121 -2.01 -1.95 16.23
N ASP A 122 -0.81 -2.19 16.73
CA ASP A 122 0.39 -1.47 16.28
C ASP A 122 0.68 -1.73 14.79
N LEU A 123 0.56 -2.98 14.35
CA LEU A 123 0.65 -3.34 12.94
C LEU A 123 -0.41 -2.60 12.11
N LYS A 124 -1.66 -2.57 12.59
CA LYS A 124 -2.76 -1.88 11.92
C LYS A 124 -2.41 -0.40 11.72
N ILE A 125 -2.02 0.30 12.77
CA ILE A 125 -1.65 1.73 12.71
C ILE A 125 -0.50 1.93 11.71
N SER A 126 0.54 1.10 11.78
CA SER A 126 1.67 1.21 10.85
C SER A 126 1.25 0.98 9.40
N ALA A 127 0.38 -0.01 9.13
CA ALA A 127 -0.10 -0.32 7.80
C ALA A 127 -1.01 0.79 7.26
N GLU A 128 -1.90 1.33 8.10
CA GLU A 128 -2.79 2.46 7.79
C GLU A 128 -2.00 3.71 7.40
N GLY A 129 -0.97 4.07 8.18
CA GLY A 129 -0.09 5.19 7.84
C GLY A 129 0.59 5.02 6.47
N LYS A 130 1.04 3.81 6.14
CA LYS A 130 1.65 3.51 4.84
C LYS A 130 0.63 3.59 3.69
N VAL A 131 -0.58 3.05 3.88
CA VAL A 131 -1.68 3.13 2.91
C VAL A 131 -2.02 4.58 2.59
N THR A 132 -2.21 5.42 3.61
CA THR A 132 -2.51 6.85 3.43
C THR A 132 -1.40 7.56 2.67
N TRP A 133 -0.14 7.40 3.11
CA TRP A 133 1.00 8.05 2.46
C TRP A 133 1.19 7.61 1.00
N LEU A 134 1.06 6.31 0.72
CA LEU A 134 1.21 5.77 -0.64
C LEU A 134 0.07 6.22 -1.56
N THR A 135 -1.15 6.39 -1.04
CA THR A 135 -2.31 6.88 -1.82
C THR A 135 -2.03 8.25 -2.40
N ASP A 136 -1.59 9.20 -1.55
CA ASP A 136 -1.26 10.55 -2.00
C ASP A 136 -0.08 10.54 -2.97
N LYS A 137 0.96 9.75 -2.69
CA LYS A 137 2.13 9.66 -3.58
C LYS A 137 1.79 9.10 -4.96
N ILE A 138 0.97 8.06 -5.06
CA ILE A 138 0.54 7.51 -6.35
C ILE A 138 -0.25 8.55 -7.14
N ARG A 139 -1.16 9.28 -6.49
CA ARG A 139 -1.93 10.36 -7.14
C ARG A 139 -1.00 11.44 -7.69
N ASP A 140 -0.06 11.91 -6.89
CA ASP A 140 0.83 13.00 -7.27
C ASP A 140 1.77 12.59 -8.43
N MET A 141 2.33 11.38 -8.40
CA MET A 141 3.17 10.86 -9.49
C MET A 141 2.40 10.64 -10.79
N ARG A 142 1.16 10.14 -10.72
CA ARG A 142 0.28 10.05 -11.91
C ARG A 142 0.03 11.43 -12.48
N ARG A 143 -0.21 12.43 -11.62
CA ARG A 143 -0.41 13.82 -12.07
C ARG A 143 0.83 14.39 -12.76
N GLN A 144 2.03 14.08 -12.27
CA GLN A 144 3.29 14.47 -12.94
C GLN A 144 3.39 13.83 -14.34
N ALA A 145 3.08 12.54 -14.46
CA ALA A 145 3.07 11.86 -15.75
C ALA A 145 2.05 12.47 -16.73
N ASP A 146 0.83 12.76 -16.26
CA ASP A 146 -0.20 13.42 -17.08
C ASP A 146 0.27 14.79 -17.59
N VAL A 147 0.96 15.57 -16.76
CA VAL A 147 1.51 16.88 -17.16
C VAL A 147 2.55 16.72 -18.28
N LEU A 148 3.43 15.73 -18.20
CA LEU A 148 4.39 15.46 -19.28
C LEU A 148 3.69 15.04 -20.58
N VAL A 149 2.61 14.26 -20.49
CA VAL A 149 1.77 13.91 -21.65
C VAL A 149 1.17 15.17 -22.28
N GLU A 150 0.60 16.08 -21.49
CA GLU A 150 0.07 17.34 -22.01
C GLU A 150 1.15 18.25 -22.63
N LEU A 151 2.33 18.34 -21.99
CA LEU A 151 3.47 19.08 -22.54
C LEU A 151 3.93 18.51 -23.88
N SER A 152 3.95 17.19 -24.03
CA SER A 152 4.36 16.54 -25.28
C SER A 152 3.43 16.91 -26.45
N LYS A 153 2.12 17.04 -26.19
CA LYS A 153 1.13 17.49 -27.19
C LYS A 153 1.40 18.92 -27.61
N GLY A 154 1.59 19.83 -26.65
CA GLY A 154 1.87 21.24 -26.93
C GLY A 154 3.16 21.47 -27.72
N ARG A 155 4.15 20.58 -27.58
CA ARG A 155 5.43 20.63 -28.30
C ARG A 155 5.41 20.00 -29.69
N ARG A 156 4.43 19.15 -30.02
CA ARG A 156 4.27 18.57 -31.36
C ARG A 156 3.79 19.56 -32.43
N TYR A 157 3.15 20.65 -31.99
CA TYR A 157 2.58 21.68 -32.87
C TYR A 157 3.48 22.91 -33.03
N LYS A 158 4.69 22.88 -32.47
CA LYS A 158 5.74 23.89 -32.68
C LYS A 158 6.81 23.33 -33.59
#